data_AF-U2JJ89-F1
#
_entry.id   AF-U2JJ89-F1
#
_cell.length_a   1.000
_cell.length_b   1.000
_cell.length_c   1.000
_cell.angle_alpha   90.00
_cell.angle_beta   90.00
_cell.angle_gamma   90.00
#
_symmetry.space_group_name_H-M   'P 1'
#
loop_
_entity.id
_entity.type
_entity.pdbx_description
1 polymer ?
#
loop_
_entity_poly.entity_id
_entity_poly.type
_entity_poly.pdbx_seq_one_letter_code
_entity_poly.pdbx_strand_id
1 'polypeptide(L)'
;MVYLIIFSVALSVAMAIVAAKKAKELPDSVSSFSYYVGDVRFSLWATMTAAVLLFSSLLALPPKQGYIAGLMSVGLLMVAASPCYRTENKVLHYVGGYLFGLASQVVVALLTPWLLILWVLFPLVFIRKDWKENATFIAEAICYLTLVVSLIVSLLA
;
A
#
# COMPACT_ATOMS: atom_id res chain seq x y z
N MET A 1 -4.23 -11.92 -14.37
CA MET A 1 -3.66 -11.23 -13.20
C MET A 1 -3.94 -9.72 -13.22
N VAL A 2 -3.64 -9.01 -14.32
CA VAL A 2 -3.88 -7.56 -14.47
C VAL A 2 -5.31 -7.11 -14.07
N TYR A 3 -6.35 -7.83 -14.49
CA TYR A 3 -7.73 -7.51 -14.08
C TYR A 3 -7.96 -7.53 -12.57
N LEU A 4 -7.30 -8.43 -11.84
CA LEU A 4 -7.39 -8.50 -10.37
C LEU A 4 -6.67 -7.34 -9.70
N ILE A 5 -5.55 -6.87 -10.28
CA ILE A 5 -4.85 -5.68 -9.82
C ILE A 5 -5.76 -4.46 -10.00
N ILE A 6 -6.36 -4.28 -11.18
CA ILE A 6 -7.29 -3.17 -11.45
C ILE A 6 -8.48 -3.21 -10.49
N PHE A 7 -9.04 -4.39 -10.25
CA PHE A 7 -10.12 -4.57 -9.28
C PHE A 7 -9.68 -4.22 -7.85
N SER A 8 -8.49 -4.65 -7.41
CA SER A 8 -7.91 -4.28 -6.11
C SER A 8 -7.71 -2.77 -5.96
N VAL A 9 -7.26 -2.08 -7.01
CA VAL A 9 -7.18 -0.61 -7.03
C VAL A 9 -8.55 0.02 -6.89
N ALA A 10 -9.54 -0.44 -7.67
CA ALA A 10 -10.90 0.09 -7.61
C ALA A 10 -11.50 -0.07 -6.20
N LEU A 11 -11.30 -1.22 -5.55
CA LEU A 11 -11.72 -1.45 -4.17
C LEU A 11 -10.98 -0.56 -3.17
N SER A 12 -9.68 -0.34 -3.37
CA SER A 12 -8.87 0.54 -2.50
C SER A 12 -9.32 2.00 -2.60
N VAL A 13 -9.62 2.48 -3.82
CA VAL A 13 -10.19 3.82 -4.05
C VAL A 13 -11.58 3.93 -3.44
N ALA A 14 -12.44 2.93 -3.63
CA ALA A 14 -13.77 2.90 -3.02
C ALA A 14 -13.69 2.95 -1.49
N MET A 15 -12.77 2.18 -0.89
CA MET A 15 -12.57 2.17 0.55
C MET A 15 -12.07 3.53 1.07
N ALA A 16 -11.11 4.15 0.36
CA ALA A 16 -10.62 5.49 0.66
C ALA A 16 -11.74 6.54 0.59
N ILE A 17 -12.61 6.49 -0.43
CA ILE A 17 -13.77 7.39 -0.56
C ILE A 17 -14.74 7.21 0.62
N VAL A 18 -15.06 5.96 0.97
CA VAL A 18 -15.98 5.67 2.10
C VAL A 18 -15.38 6.16 3.42
N ALA A 19 -14.09 5.93 3.65
CA ALA A 19 -13.40 6.37 4.85
C ALA A 19 -13.36 7.91 4.94
N ALA A 20 -12.94 8.60 3.87
CA ALA A 20 -12.88 10.06 3.83
C ALA A 20 -14.26 10.70 4.04
N LYS A 21 -15.32 10.15 3.44
CA LYS A 21 -16.70 10.63 3.67
C LYS A 21 -17.13 10.51 5.13
N LYS A 22 -16.74 9.42 5.80
CA LYS A 22 -17.07 9.21 7.22
C LYS A 22 -16.21 10.09 8.14
N ALA A 23 -14.95 10.29 7.80
CA ALA A 23 -14.02 11.12 8.55
C ALA A 23 -14.33 12.62 8.44
N LYS A 24 -14.96 13.06 7.33
CA LYS A 24 -15.16 14.48 6.97
C LYS A 24 -13.86 15.27 6.80
N GLU A 25 -12.74 14.58 6.71
CA GLU A 25 -11.40 15.12 6.54
C GLU A 25 -10.56 14.15 5.69
N LEU A 26 -9.42 14.63 5.20
CA LEU A 26 -8.46 13.76 4.54
C LEU A 26 -7.72 12.92 5.58
N PRO A 27 -7.52 11.61 5.33
CA PRO A 27 -6.87 10.71 6.27
C PRO A 27 -5.39 11.06 6.47
N ASP A 28 -4.90 10.88 7.69
CA ASP A 28 -3.47 10.92 8.02
C ASP A 28 -2.71 9.75 7.37
N SER A 29 -3.33 8.57 7.29
CA SER A 29 -2.80 7.37 6.62
C SER A 29 -3.92 6.45 6.10
N VAL A 30 -3.60 5.56 5.17
CA VAL A 30 -4.48 4.48 4.71
C VAL A 30 -4.90 3.60 5.88
N SER A 31 -4.00 3.35 6.82
CA SER A 31 -4.31 2.56 8.00
C SER A 31 -5.35 3.20 8.92
N SER A 32 -5.55 4.52 8.88
CA SER A 32 -6.59 5.14 9.69
C SER A 32 -8.01 4.82 9.22
N PHE A 33 -8.16 4.25 8.03
CA PHE A 33 -9.44 3.77 7.52
C PHE A 33 -10.08 2.74 8.43
N SER A 34 -9.31 1.91 9.14
CA SER A 34 -9.84 0.92 10.09
C SER A 34 -10.79 1.53 11.13
N TYR A 35 -10.56 2.79 11.56
CA TYR A 35 -11.38 3.50 12.52
C TYR A 35 -12.72 3.98 11.95
N TYR A 36 -12.83 4.15 10.63
CA TYR A 36 -14.03 4.66 9.97
C TYR A 36 -14.83 3.56 9.27
N VAL A 37 -14.16 2.58 8.67
CA VAL A 37 -14.80 1.48 7.93
C VAL A 37 -15.03 0.25 8.79
N GLY A 38 -14.34 0.14 9.92
CA GLY A 38 -14.35 -1.04 10.81
C GLY A 38 -13.11 -1.91 10.59
N ASP A 39 -12.61 -2.45 11.69
CA ASP A 39 -11.43 -3.31 11.79
C ASP A 39 -11.53 -4.53 10.86
N VAL A 40 -12.62 -5.30 10.93
CA VAL A 40 -12.80 -6.52 10.11
C VAL A 40 -12.78 -6.21 8.62
N ARG A 41 -13.44 -5.12 8.20
CA ARG A 41 -13.49 -4.74 6.78
C ARG A 41 -12.13 -4.28 6.28
N PHE A 42 -11.40 -3.51 7.09
CA PHE A 42 -10.05 -3.09 6.78
C PHE A 42 -9.09 -4.29 6.70
N SER A 43 -9.13 -5.20 7.66
CA SER A 43 -8.30 -6.41 7.68
C SER A 43 -8.58 -7.32 6.48
N LEU A 44 -9.85 -7.51 6.11
CA LEU A 44 -10.23 -8.28 4.92
C LEU A 44 -9.70 -7.63 3.63
N TRP A 45 -9.84 -6.31 3.50
CA TRP A 45 -9.29 -5.58 2.37
C TRP A 45 -7.76 -5.73 2.31
N ALA A 46 -7.06 -5.47 3.41
CA ALA A 46 -5.60 -5.54 3.45
C ALA A 46 -5.10 -6.96 3.14
N THR A 47 -5.78 -7.99 3.64
CA THR A 47 -5.46 -9.41 3.35
C THR A 47 -5.66 -9.74 1.87
N MET A 48 -6.77 -9.31 1.27
CA MET A 48 -7.03 -9.51 -0.15
C MET A 48 -6.01 -8.76 -1.02
N THR A 49 -5.68 -7.52 -0.69
CA THR A 49 -4.63 -6.75 -1.37
C THR A 49 -3.27 -7.43 -1.23
N ALA A 50 -2.94 -7.98 -0.04
CA ALA A 50 -1.71 -8.72 0.18
C ALA A 50 -1.60 -9.96 -0.71
N ALA A 51 -2.70 -10.69 -0.90
CA ALA A 51 -2.75 -11.86 -1.78
C ALA A 51 -2.61 -11.46 -3.26
N VAL A 52 -3.38 -10.46 -3.71
CA VAL A 52 -3.31 -9.99 -5.12
C VAL A 52 -1.90 -9.51 -5.46
N LEU A 53 -1.29 -8.70 -4.60
CA LEU A 53 0.06 -8.18 -4.82
C LEU A 53 1.12 -9.27 -4.74
N LEU A 54 0.98 -10.28 -3.86
CA LEU A 54 1.88 -11.42 -3.79
C LEU A 54 1.91 -12.18 -5.11
N PHE A 55 0.77 -12.67 -5.59
CA PHE A 55 0.72 -13.47 -6.80
C PHE A 55 1.10 -12.66 -8.05
N SER A 56 0.74 -11.38 -8.10
CA SER A 56 1.15 -10.49 -9.19
C SER A 56 2.67 -10.31 -9.22
N SER A 57 3.30 -10.12 -8.06
CA SER A 57 4.74 -9.93 -7.96
C SER A 57 5.51 -11.22 -8.21
N LEU A 58 5.02 -12.38 -7.76
CA LEU A 58 5.63 -13.68 -8.04
C LEU A 58 5.64 -14.00 -9.55
N LEU A 59 4.62 -13.55 -10.29
CA LEU A 59 4.57 -13.73 -11.74
C LEU A 59 5.46 -12.75 -12.49
N ALA A 60 5.62 -11.52 -11.98
CA ALA A 60 6.42 -10.49 -12.63
C ALA A 60 7.92 -10.59 -12.33
N LEU A 61 8.29 -11.00 -11.11
CA LEU A 61 9.67 -11.03 -10.67
C LEU A 61 10.44 -12.25 -11.21
N PRO A 62 11.76 -12.11 -11.42
CA PRO A 62 12.65 -13.24 -11.63
C PRO A 62 12.53 -14.28 -10.50
N PRO A 63 12.56 -15.60 -10.78
CA PRO A 63 12.30 -16.64 -9.77
C PRO A 63 13.18 -16.55 -8.51
N LYS A 64 14.44 -16.13 -8.65
CA LYS A 64 15.38 -15.98 -7.52
C LYS A 64 15.02 -14.84 -6.56
N GLN A 65 14.11 -13.94 -6.95
CA GLN A 65 13.72 -12.75 -6.21
C GLN A 65 12.30 -12.84 -5.65
N GLY A 66 11.60 -13.97 -5.84
CA GLY A 66 10.22 -14.16 -5.36
C GLY A 66 10.03 -14.02 -3.85
N TYR A 67 11.09 -14.21 -3.05
CA TYR A 67 11.04 -13.97 -1.60
C TYR A 67 10.67 -12.53 -1.22
N ILE A 68 10.99 -11.55 -2.09
CA ILE A 68 10.67 -10.13 -1.88
C ILE A 68 9.15 -9.92 -1.94
N ALA A 69 8.46 -10.62 -2.85
CA ALA A 69 7.00 -10.62 -2.93
C ALA A 69 6.39 -11.20 -1.64
N GLY A 70 7.00 -12.25 -1.09
CA GLY A 70 6.64 -12.81 0.21
C GLY A 70 6.77 -11.79 1.35
N LEU A 71 7.91 -11.12 1.47
CA LEU A 71 8.14 -10.08 2.49
C LEU A 71 7.12 -8.93 2.39
N MET A 72 6.85 -8.46 1.17
CA MET A 72 5.83 -7.45 0.93
C MET A 72 4.45 -7.91 1.41
N SER A 73 4.04 -9.12 1.05
CA SER A 73 2.75 -9.68 1.46
C SER A 73 2.65 -9.85 2.97
N VAL A 74 3.69 -10.38 3.62
CA VAL A 74 3.77 -10.52 5.08
C VAL A 74 3.63 -9.17 5.77
N GLY A 75 4.29 -8.12 5.27
CA GLY A 75 4.15 -6.77 5.81
C GLY A 75 2.70 -6.29 5.83
N LEU A 76 1.97 -6.50 4.74
CA LEU A 76 0.56 -6.09 4.64
C LEU A 76 -0.37 -6.99 5.47
N LEU A 77 -0.05 -8.28 5.64
CA LEU A 77 -0.77 -9.18 6.55
C LEU A 77 -0.56 -8.80 8.02
N MET A 78 0.62 -8.31 8.40
CA MET A 78 0.87 -7.78 9.75
C MET A 78 0.03 -6.52 10.01
N VAL A 79 -0.10 -5.64 9.02
CA VAL A 79 -1.02 -4.48 9.06
C VAL A 79 -2.48 -4.95 9.21
N ALA A 80 -2.88 -5.98 8.46
CA ALA A 80 -4.21 -6.56 8.54
C ALA A 80 -4.49 -7.20 9.91
N ALA A 81 -3.50 -7.84 10.54
CA ALA A 81 -3.63 -8.48 11.84
C ALA A 81 -3.69 -7.49 13.01
N SER A 82 -3.27 -6.23 12.81
CA SER A 82 -3.33 -5.16 13.81
C SER A 82 -4.00 -3.90 13.21
N PRO A 83 -5.32 -3.95 12.91
CA PRO A 83 -6.02 -2.84 12.29
C PRO A 83 -6.18 -1.65 13.24
N CYS A 84 -6.32 -1.89 14.55
CA CYS A 84 -6.54 -0.89 15.59
C CYS A 84 -5.22 -0.36 16.19
N TYR A 85 -4.25 0.00 15.34
CA TYR A 85 -2.88 0.30 15.74
C TYR A 85 -2.75 1.43 16.79
N ARG A 86 -3.65 2.40 16.90
CA ARG A 86 -3.61 3.44 17.94
C ARG A 86 -3.87 2.90 19.36
N THR A 87 -4.53 1.77 19.49
CA THR A 87 -4.92 1.17 20.79
C THR A 87 -4.28 -0.19 21.02
N GLU A 88 -4.04 -0.97 19.97
CA GLU A 88 -3.63 -2.37 20.06
C GLU A 88 -2.45 -2.71 19.14
N ASN A 89 -1.48 -3.46 19.67
CA ASN A 89 -0.35 -4.06 18.94
C ASN A 89 0.37 -3.15 17.91
N LYS A 90 0.61 -1.89 18.31
CA LYS A 90 1.33 -0.84 17.54
C LYS A 90 2.55 -1.34 16.80
N VAL A 91 3.38 -2.12 17.49
CA VAL A 91 4.66 -2.60 16.96
C VAL A 91 4.44 -3.49 15.75
N LEU A 92 3.49 -4.42 15.81
CA LEU A 92 3.17 -5.30 14.69
C LEU A 92 2.72 -4.49 13.47
N HIS A 93 1.83 -3.52 13.67
CA HIS A 93 1.32 -2.68 12.58
C HIS A 93 2.44 -1.86 11.92
N TYR A 94 3.26 -1.16 12.71
CA TYR A 94 4.31 -0.30 12.16
C TYR A 94 5.41 -1.11 11.48
N VAL A 95 5.84 -2.23 12.07
CA VAL A 95 6.79 -3.14 11.42
C VAL A 95 6.22 -3.66 10.10
N GLY A 96 4.94 -4.03 10.09
CA GLY A 96 4.24 -4.46 8.89
C GLY A 96 4.21 -3.39 7.79
N GLY A 97 3.85 -2.16 8.17
CA GLY A 97 3.80 -1.02 7.26
C GLY A 97 5.16 -0.68 6.66
N TYR A 98 6.23 -0.65 7.46
CA TYR A 98 7.58 -0.43 6.98
C TYR A 98 8.08 -1.57 6.09
N LEU A 99 7.80 -2.82 6.47
CA LEU A 99 8.18 -3.99 5.68
C LEU A 99 7.50 -3.97 4.31
N PHE A 100 6.19 -3.73 4.26
CA PHE A 100 5.45 -3.58 3.01
C PHE A 100 5.98 -2.41 2.18
N GLY A 101 6.16 -1.23 2.80
CA GLY A 101 6.64 -0.03 2.13
C GLY A 101 8.01 -0.25 1.48
N LEU A 102 8.98 -0.77 2.22
CA LEU A 102 10.32 -1.01 1.69
C LEU A 102 10.33 -2.14 0.64
N ALA A 103 9.73 -3.29 0.95
CA ALA A 103 9.75 -4.44 0.05
C ALA A 103 9.05 -4.13 -1.28
N SER A 104 7.91 -3.42 -1.26
CA SER A 104 7.21 -3.01 -2.48
C SER A 104 8.06 -2.10 -3.37
N GLN A 105 8.83 -1.17 -2.79
CA GLN A 105 9.70 -0.30 -3.58
C GLN A 105 10.93 -1.04 -4.12
N VAL A 106 11.40 -2.10 -3.46
CA VAL A 106 12.39 -3.01 -4.04
C VAL A 106 11.80 -3.75 -5.25
N VAL A 107 10.54 -4.19 -5.19
CA VAL A 107 9.85 -4.78 -6.36
C VAL A 107 9.83 -3.78 -7.52
N VAL A 108 9.46 -2.52 -7.28
CA VAL A 108 9.49 -1.45 -8.31
C VAL A 108 10.89 -1.26 -8.87
N ALA A 109 11.93 -1.23 -8.03
CA ALA A 109 13.31 -1.08 -8.45
C ALA A 109 13.77 -2.21 -9.39
N LEU A 110 13.29 -3.43 -9.16
CA LEU A 110 13.64 -4.61 -9.97
C LEU A 110 12.87 -4.68 -11.29
N LEU A 111 11.61 -4.23 -11.30
CA LEU A 111 10.73 -4.36 -12.46
C LEU A 111 10.71 -3.11 -13.36
N THR A 112 10.64 -1.92 -12.77
CA THR A 112 10.42 -0.66 -13.49
C THR A 112 11.05 0.52 -12.73
N PRO A 113 12.40 0.57 -12.61
CA PRO A 113 13.09 1.47 -11.69
C PRO A 113 12.82 2.96 -11.94
N TRP A 114 12.53 3.36 -13.18
CA TRP A 114 12.19 4.74 -13.54
C TRP A 114 10.94 5.28 -12.81
N LEU A 115 10.01 4.43 -12.36
CA LEU A 115 8.85 4.87 -11.59
C LEU A 115 9.23 5.43 -10.21
N LEU A 116 10.42 5.10 -9.69
CA LEU A 116 10.89 5.65 -8.41
C LEU A 116 11.16 7.15 -8.46
N ILE A 117 11.26 7.76 -9.65
CA ILE A 117 11.36 9.22 -9.78
C ILE A 117 10.16 9.95 -9.18
N LEU A 118 9.00 9.30 -9.05
CA LEU A 118 7.82 9.87 -8.40
C LEU A 118 8.05 10.21 -6.92
N TRP A 119 9.02 9.56 -6.26
CA TRP A 119 9.42 9.92 -4.90
C TRP A 119 10.05 11.31 -4.78
N VAL A 120 10.55 11.90 -5.87
CA VAL A 120 11.04 13.28 -5.90
C VAL A 120 9.92 14.29 -5.64
N LEU A 121 8.65 13.89 -5.82
CA LEU A 121 7.49 14.72 -5.46
C LEU A 121 7.22 14.73 -3.95
N PHE A 122 7.65 13.71 -3.21
CA PHE A 122 7.36 13.59 -1.78
C PHE A 122 7.91 14.74 -0.93
N PRO A 123 9.15 15.25 -1.15
CA PRO A 123 9.63 16.46 -0.46
C PRO A 123 8.72 17.69 -0.57
N LEU A 124 7.94 17.82 -1.66
CA LEU A 124 7.02 18.96 -1.85
C LEU A 124 5.90 19.00 -0.80
N VAL A 125 5.59 17.86 -0.18
CA VAL A 125 4.62 17.74 0.91
C VAL A 125 4.98 18.61 2.11
N PHE A 126 6.28 18.81 2.37
CA PHE A 126 6.74 19.58 3.51
C PHE A 126 6.73 21.10 3.29
N ILE A 127 6.40 21.56 2.07
CA ILE A 127 6.33 22.98 1.73
C ILE A 127 5.01 23.60 2.23
N ARG A 128 3.91 22.83 2.24
CA ARG A 128 2.59 23.31 2.67
C ARG A 128 2.19 22.65 3.98
N LYS A 129 1.78 23.47 4.95
CA LYS A 129 1.37 22.99 6.29
C LYS A 129 0.25 21.95 6.20
N ASP A 130 -0.77 22.21 5.38
CA ASP A 130 -1.92 21.31 5.23
C ASP A 130 -1.52 19.94 4.67
N TRP A 131 -0.53 19.88 3.78
CA TRP A 131 -0.07 18.61 3.19
C TRP A 131 0.78 17.79 4.16
N LYS A 132 1.46 18.47 5.10
CA LYS A 132 2.26 17.82 6.14
C LYS A 132 1.41 16.93 7.04
N GLU A 133 0.16 17.29 7.29
CA GLU A 133 -0.78 16.50 8.09
C GLU A 133 -1.18 15.18 7.40
N ASN A 134 -1.15 15.16 6.07
CA ASN A 134 -1.46 13.98 5.24
C ASN A 134 -0.21 13.31 4.66
N ALA A 135 1.00 13.64 5.16
CA ALA A 135 2.24 13.20 4.55
C ALA A 135 2.36 11.67 4.46
N THR A 136 1.95 10.95 5.50
CA THR A 136 1.96 9.48 5.50
C THR A 136 1.03 8.92 4.43
N PHE A 137 -0.21 9.42 4.34
CA PHE A 137 -1.15 9.03 3.30
C PHE A 137 -0.60 9.29 1.89
N ILE A 138 0.06 10.43 1.66
CA ILE A 138 0.67 10.75 0.36
C ILE A 138 1.82 9.79 0.05
N ALA A 139 2.67 9.46 1.03
CA ALA A 139 3.75 8.49 0.87
C ALA A 139 3.19 7.09 0.52
N GLU A 140 2.15 6.64 1.21
CA GLU A 140 1.48 5.36 0.96
C GLU A 140 0.84 5.34 -0.43
N ALA A 141 0.25 6.46 -0.88
CA ALA A 141 -0.32 6.59 -2.22
C ALA A 141 0.74 6.50 -3.32
N ILE A 142 1.87 7.21 -3.16
CA ILE A 142 3.01 7.11 -4.09
C ILE A 142 3.53 5.66 -4.13
N CYS A 143 3.76 5.08 -2.95
CA CYS A 143 4.24 3.71 -2.77
C CYS A 143 3.34 2.67 -3.46
N TYR A 144 2.03 2.77 -3.28
CA TYR A 144 1.06 1.86 -3.88
C TYR A 144 0.92 2.07 -5.38
N LEU A 145 0.91 3.33 -5.84
CA LEU A 145 0.78 3.68 -7.26
C LEU A 145 1.99 3.19 -8.07
N THR A 146 3.21 3.43 -7.59
CA THR A 146 4.44 2.98 -8.27
C THR A 146 4.45 1.46 -8.39
N LEU A 147 4.07 0.74 -7.33
CA LEU A 147 3.98 -0.71 -7.33
C LEU A 147 2.97 -1.23 -8.35
N VAL A 148 1.73 -0.73 -8.31
CA VAL A 148 0.67 -1.22 -9.19
C VAL A 148 0.98 -0.93 -10.65
N VAL A 149 1.45 0.27 -10.97
CA VAL A 149 1.85 0.61 -12.35
C VAL A 149 3.00 -0.29 -12.82
N SER A 150 4.02 -0.51 -11.98
CA SER A 150 5.14 -1.39 -12.29
C SER A 150 4.68 -2.82 -12.59
N LEU A 151 3.78 -3.37 -11.77
CA LEU A 151 3.23 -4.72 -11.97
C LEU A 151 2.37 -4.81 -13.22
N ILE A 152 1.52 -3.82 -13.51
CA ILE A 152 0.70 -3.81 -14.73
C ILE A 152 1.58 -3.77 -15.97
N VAL A 153 2.56 -2.86 -16.02
CA VAL A 153 3.48 -2.74 -17.16
C VAL A 153 4.25 -4.04 -17.36
N SER A 154 4.79 -4.62 -16.29
CA SER A 154 5.61 -5.84 -16.37
C SER A 154 4.81 -7.08 -16.78
N LEU A 155 3.51 -7.15 -16.46
CA LEU A 155 2.65 -8.28 -16.81
C LEU A 155 1.99 -8.14 -18.20
N LEU A 156 2.07 -6.97 -18.82
CA LEU A 156 1.57 -6.71 -20.17
C LEU A 156 2.67 -6.72 -21.24
N ALA A 157 3.93 -6.56 -20.83
CA ALA A 157 5.12 -6.70 -21.68
C ALA A 157 5.45 -8.17 -21.95
#